data_AF-A0A954RLS2-F1
#
_entry.id   AF-A0A954RLS2-F1
#
_cell.length_a   1.000
_cell.length_b   1.000
_cell.length_c   1.000
_cell.angle_alpha   90.00
_cell.angle_beta   90.00
_cell.angle_gamma   90.00
#
_symmetry.space_group_name_H-M   'P 1'
#
loop_
_entity.id
_entity.type
_entity.pdbx_description
1 polymer ?
#
loop_
_entity_poly.entity_id
_entity_poly.type
_entity_poly.pdbx_seq_one_letter_code
_entity_poly.pdbx_strand_id
1 'polypeptide(L)'
;MGDLEWSEFRAQMPVASKWCYLDHAAVAPLPQTSAEQIREWAREASEEGDTAWPLWSRRVEVTRSRAAEIIGATTDEIALVPSTTAGLGLVAEGIDWRPGDNVVTLDNEFPSNLYPWLNLQSRGVTIRSVNTVNGFVDFNRINDACDERTRIVAISWVGYASGWRIDVGELAELVHRKGALLCLDAIQGLGVFPLDVHATQVDFLAADGHKWLLGPEGCGIFYVRKDLLPTLRPLGVGWNSVRHRYDFDKIQLDLRDEA
;
A
#
# COMPACT_ATOMS: atom_id res chain seq x y z
N MET A 1 -18.96 8.99 -20.14
CA MET A 1 -19.98 8.81 -19.09
C MET A 1 -21.09 9.83 -19.29
N GLY A 2 -22.36 9.42 -19.18
CA GLY A 2 -23.54 10.29 -19.28
C GLY A 2 -24.11 10.69 -17.91
N ASP A 3 -25.01 11.69 -17.88
CA ASP A 3 -25.59 12.25 -16.64
C ASP A 3 -26.38 11.22 -15.80
N LEU A 4 -26.95 10.20 -16.45
CA LEU A 4 -27.65 9.10 -15.78
C LEU A 4 -26.68 8.25 -14.93
N GLU A 5 -25.47 7.99 -15.43
CA GLU A 5 -24.46 7.20 -14.72
C GLU A 5 -23.95 7.93 -13.47
N TRP A 6 -23.76 9.25 -13.55
CA TRP A 6 -23.35 10.05 -12.39
C TRP A 6 -24.40 10.12 -11.29
N SER A 7 -25.68 10.16 -11.68
CA SER A 7 -26.79 10.13 -10.73
C SER A 7 -26.86 8.79 -9.99
N GLU A 8 -26.59 7.69 -10.70
CA GLU A 8 -26.52 6.35 -10.10
C GLU A 8 -25.35 6.22 -9.11
N PHE A 9 -24.13 6.64 -9.48
CA PHE A 9 -23.00 6.63 -8.54
C PHE A 9 -23.23 7.53 -7.33
N ARG A 10 -23.81 8.71 -7.55
CA ARG A 10 -24.15 9.62 -6.44
C ARG A 10 -25.18 9.01 -5.50
N ALA A 11 -26.16 8.28 -6.02
CA ALA A 11 -27.16 7.59 -5.20
C ALA A 11 -26.54 6.51 -4.31
N GLN A 12 -25.43 5.90 -4.72
CA GLN A 12 -24.66 4.97 -3.89
C GLN A 12 -23.88 5.63 -2.76
N MET A 13 -23.87 6.96 -2.66
CA MET A 13 -23.14 7.72 -1.63
C MET A 13 -24.12 8.43 -0.69
N PRO A 14 -24.62 7.78 0.38
CA PRO A 14 -25.65 8.37 1.25
C PRO A 14 -25.28 9.74 1.83
N VAL A 15 -23.99 10.00 2.07
CA VAL A 15 -23.47 11.29 2.53
C VAL A 15 -23.90 12.45 1.64
N ALA A 16 -24.05 12.22 0.34
CA ALA A 16 -24.33 13.23 -0.68
C ALA A 16 -25.78 13.76 -0.62
N SER A 17 -26.66 13.07 0.11
CA SER A 17 -28.02 13.54 0.43
C SER A 17 -28.04 14.53 1.61
N LYS A 18 -26.96 14.59 2.40
CA LYS A 18 -26.85 15.41 3.61
C LYS A 18 -25.85 16.55 3.46
N TRP A 19 -24.75 16.30 2.76
CA TRP A 19 -23.59 17.19 2.72
C TRP A 19 -23.04 17.38 1.31
N CYS A 20 -22.47 18.56 1.07
CA CYS A 20 -21.48 18.75 0.00
C CYS A 20 -20.13 18.27 0.54
N TYR A 21 -19.85 16.97 0.41
CA TYR A 21 -18.67 16.34 0.99
C TYR A 21 -17.43 16.54 0.10
N LEU A 22 -16.49 17.38 0.54
CA LEU A 22 -15.30 17.79 -0.23
C LEU A 22 -13.98 17.37 0.44
N ASP A 23 -13.99 16.29 1.23
CA ASP A 23 -12.86 15.88 2.08
C ASP A 23 -12.41 14.42 1.86
N HIS A 24 -12.58 13.90 0.63
CA HIS A 24 -12.21 12.51 0.28
C HIS A 24 -10.71 12.20 0.47
N ALA A 25 -9.86 13.23 0.37
CA ALA A 25 -8.42 13.10 0.55
C ALA A 25 -8.01 12.83 2.01
N ALA A 26 -8.88 13.15 2.97
CA ALA A 26 -8.71 12.80 4.38
C ALA A 26 -9.23 11.38 4.62
N VAL A 27 -10.56 11.19 4.60
CA VAL A 27 -11.23 9.89 4.73
C VAL A 27 -12.46 9.90 3.83
N ALA A 28 -12.55 8.99 2.87
CA ALA A 28 -13.70 8.90 2.00
C ALA A 28 -14.92 8.30 2.74
N PRO A 29 -16.13 8.77 2.41
CA PRO A 29 -17.34 8.12 2.89
C PRO A 29 -17.51 6.77 2.20
N LEU A 30 -18.03 5.78 2.94
CA LEU A 30 -18.35 4.48 2.36
C LEU A 30 -19.54 4.58 1.41
N PRO A 31 -19.48 3.96 0.23
CA PRO A 31 -20.66 3.71 -0.59
C PRO A 31 -21.59 2.73 0.15
N GLN A 32 -22.87 2.79 -0.19
CA GLN A 32 -23.91 1.98 0.43
C GLN A 32 -23.58 0.48 0.33
N THR A 33 -23.05 0.05 -0.81
CA THR A 33 -22.62 -1.34 -1.05
C THR A 33 -21.56 -1.81 -0.06
N SER A 34 -20.49 -1.02 0.17
CA SER A 34 -19.45 -1.34 1.17
C SER A 34 -20.03 -1.38 2.59
N ALA A 35 -20.88 -0.41 2.94
CA ALA A 35 -21.50 -0.36 4.26
C ALA A 35 -22.44 -1.55 4.51
N GLU A 36 -23.14 -2.05 3.48
CA GLU A 36 -23.98 -3.25 3.55
C GLU A 36 -23.16 -4.51 3.79
N GLN A 37 -22.03 -4.68 3.09
CA GLN A 37 -21.16 -5.85 3.27
C GLN A 37 -20.57 -5.92 4.68
N ILE A 38 -20.20 -4.78 5.27
CA ILE A 38 -19.70 -4.73 6.66
C ILE A 38 -20.81 -5.15 7.65
N ARG A 39 -22.04 -4.66 7.45
CA ARG A 39 -23.19 -5.07 8.29
C ARG A 39 -23.48 -6.56 8.19
N GLU A 40 -23.41 -7.09 6.97
CA GLU A 40 -23.65 -8.51 6.74
C GLU A 40 -22.58 -9.39 7.38
N TRP A 41 -21.30 -9.02 7.26
CA TRP A 41 -20.22 -9.72 7.96
C TRP A 41 -20.44 -9.72 9.48
N ALA A 42 -20.83 -8.58 10.08
CA ALA A 42 -21.09 -8.50 11.51
C ALA A 42 -22.28 -9.39 11.93
N ARG A 43 -23.32 -9.48 11.10
CA ARG A 43 -24.46 -10.39 11.32
C ARG A 43 -24.02 -11.86 11.25
N GLU A 44 -23.34 -12.25 10.16
CA GLU A 44 -22.78 -13.60 9.99
C GLU A 44 -21.90 -13.99 11.20
N ALA A 45 -21.02 -13.09 11.65
CA ALA A 45 -20.13 -13.36 12.78
C ALA A 45 -20.87 -13.52 14.11
N SER A 46 -21.97 -12.78 14.32
CA SER A 46 -22.75 -12.86 15.55
C SER A 46 -23.71 -14.04 15.59
N GLU A 47 -24.26 -14.44 14.45
CA GLU A 47 -25.33 -15.44 14.37
C GLU A 47 -24.80 -16.85 14.05
N GLU A 48 -23.75 -16.94 13.23
CA GLU A 48 -23.19 -18.22 12.74
C GLU A 48 -21.84 -18.57 13.37
N GLY A 49 -21.15 -17.58 13.97
CA GLY A 49 -19.82 -17.76 14.54
C GLY A 49 -18.80 -18.30 13.53
N ASP A 50 -17.90 -19.17 13.98
CA ASP A 50 -16.81 -19.71 13.16
C ASP A 50 -17.29 -20.64 12.01
N THR A 51 -18.56 -21.05 11.99
CA THR A 51 -19.09 -21.89 10.91
C THR A 51 -19.05 -21.17 9.54
N ALA A 52 -19.06 -19.84 9.55
CA ALA A 52 -18.92 -19.00 8.36
C ALA A 52 -17.46 -18.75 7.94
N TRP A 53 -16.47 -19.20 8.73
CA TRP A 53 -15.05 -18.94 8.47
C TRP A 53 -14.57 -19.38 7.06
N PRO A 54 -14.96 -20.56 6.52
CA PRO A 54 -14.56 -20.94 5.17
C PRO A 54 -15.02 -19.95 4.09
N LEU A 55 -16.20 -19.34 4.27
CA LEU A 55 -16.73 -18.31 3.38
C LEU A 55 -15.88 -17.03 3.49
N TRP A 56 -15.56 -16.58 4.70
CA TRP A 56 -14.73 -15.39 4.92
C TRP A 56 -13.32 -15.56 4.38
N SER A 57 -12.69 -16.72 4.61
CA SER A 57 -11.38 -17.05 4.06
C SER A 57 -11.38 -16.96 2.53
N ARG A 58 -12.43 -17.47 1.87
CA ARG A 58 -12.59 -17.32 0.41
C ARG A 58 -12.77 -15.86 -0.02
N ARG A 59 -13.55 -15.05 0.73
CA ARG A 59 -13.73 -13.62 0.44
C ARG A 59 -12.40 -12.87 0.53
N VAL A 60 -11.54 -13.19 1.50
CA VAL A 60 -10.19 -12.62 1.61
C VAL A 60 -9.36 -12.88 0.35
N GLU A 61 -9.35 -14.12 -0.15
CA GLU A 61 -8.60 -14.45 -1.37
C GLU A 61 -9.19 -13.79 -2.63
N VAL A 62 -10.52 -13.65 -2.71
CA VAL A 62 -11.16 -12.85 -3.77
C VAL A 62 -10.73 -11.38 -3.68
N THR A 63 -10.70 -10.79 -2.49
CA THR A 63 -10.23 -9.42 -2.29
C THR A 63 -8.78 -9.24 -2.72
N ARG A 64 -7.88 -10.17 -2.36
CA ARG A 64 -6.48 -10.14 -2.83
C ARG A 64 -6.38 -10.23 -4.35
N SER A 65 -7.17 -11.11 -4.98
CA SER A 65 -7.20 -11.24 -6.44
C SER A 65 -7.69 -9.97 -7.14
N ARG A 66 -8.73 -9.31 -6.61
CA ARG A 66 -9.23 -8.03 -7.13
C ARG A 66 -8.25 -6.88 -6.91
N ALA A 67 -7.59 -6.85 -5.76
CA ALA A 67 -6.51 -5.88 -5.51
C ALA A 67 -5.37 -6.03 -6.51
N ALA A 68 -4.99 -7.26 -6.85
CA ALA A 68 -3.99 -7.55 -7.86
C ALA A 68 -4.42 -7.03 -9.25
N GLU A 69 -5.67 -7.29 -9.64
CA GLU A 69 -6.25 -6.82 -10.91
C GLU A 69 -6.23 -5.29 -11.06
N ILE A 70 -6.53 -4.55 -9.99
CA ILE A 70 -6.55 -3.07 -10.01
C ILE A 70 -5.19 -2.48 -10.39
N ILE A 71 -4.10 -3.15 -10.03
CA ILE A 71 -2.73 -2.65 -10.23
C ILE A 71 -1.92 -3.46 -11.24
N GLY A 72 -2.52 -4.43 -11.93
CA GLY A 72 -1.81 -5.30 -12.88
C GLY A 72 -0.82 -6.29 -12.24
N ALA A 73 -0.99 -6.66 -10.97
CA ALA A 73 -0.13 -7.62 -10.26
C ALA A 73 -0.69 -9.06 -10.31
N THR A 74 0.05 -10.02 -9.74
CA THR A 74 -0.49 -11.35 -9.41
C THR A 74 -0.89 -11.46 -7.93
N THR A 75 -1.78 -12.39 -7.59
CA THR A 75 -2.34 -12.49 -6.22
C THR A 75 -1.30 -12.82 -5.15
N ASP A 76 -0.25 -13.56 -5.51
CA ASP A 76 0.91 -13.89 -4.67
C ASP A 76 1.82 -12.68 -4.37
N GLU A 77 1.66 -11.58 -5.09
CA GLU A 77 2.37 -10.31 -4.83
C GLU A 77 1.60 -9.38 -3.88
N ILE A 78 0.36 -9.74 -3.50
CA ILE A 78 -0.53 -8.91 -2.70
C ILE A 78 -0.63 -9.43 -1.27
N ALA A 79 -0.38 -8.56 -0.28
CA ALA A 79 -0.80 -8.75 1.11
C ALA A 79 -1.90 -7.75 1.48
N LEU A 80 -2.83 -8.18 2.33
CA LEU A 80 -3.76 -7.26 2.99
C LEU A 80 -3.13 -6.78 4.30
N VAL A 81 -3.12 -5.46 4.50
CA VAL A 81 -2.49 -4.80 5.66
C VAL A 81 -3.49 -3.88 6.34
N PRO A 82 -3.33 -3.55 7.63
CA PRO A 82 -4.29 -2.69 8.32
C PRO A 82 -4.23 -1.21 7.91
N SER A 83 -3.18 -0.77 7.19
CA SER A 83 -3.06 0.61 6.69
C SER A 83 -1.88 0.74 5.72
N THR A 84 -1.81 1.86 4.99
CA THR A 84 -0.60 2.27 4.25
C THR A 84 0.64 2.26 5.16
N THR A 85 0.52 2.82 6.37
CA THR A 85 1.62 2.87 7.35
C THR A 85 2.18 1.48 7.66
N ALA A 86 1.32 0.48 7.80
CA ALA A 86 1.75 -0.89 8.05
C ALA A 86 2.49 -1.48 6.83
N GLY A 87 1.99 -1.24 5.61
CA GLY A 87 2.65 -1.67 4.37
C GLY A 87 4.04 -1.05 4.19
N LEU A 88 4.17 0.26 4.39
CA LEU A 88 5.47 0.95 4.34
C LEU A 88 6.42 0.45 5.45
N GLY A 89 5.87 0.16 6.63
CA GLY A 89 6.60 -0.45 7.74
C GLY A 89 7.18 -1.83 7.41
N LEU A 90 6.44 -2.67 6.67
CA LEU A 90 6.94 -3.98 6.21
C LEU A 90 8.24 -3.83 5.39
N VAL A 91 8.30 -2.81 4.53
CA VAL A 91 9.48 -2.54 3.71
C VAL A 91 10.62 -1.96 4.56
N ALA A 92 10.32 -0.91 5.34
CA ALA A 92 11.31 -0.24 6.16
C ALA A 92 12.00 -1.19 7.14
N GLU A 93 11.25 -2.09 7.76
CA GLU A 93 11.77 -3.02 8.76
C GLU A 93 12.23 -4.36 8.16
N GLY A 94 11.73 -4.72 6.97
CA GLY A 94 12.05 -5.97 6.28
C GLY A 94 13.40 -5.96 5.56
N ILE A 95 13.87 -4.81 5.08
CA ILE A 95 15.17 -4.70 4.42
C ILE A 95 16.32 -4.94 5.42
N ASP A 96 17.32 -5.72 5.02
CA ASP A 96 18.57 -5.92 5.76
C ASP A 96 19.50 -4.72 5.59
N TRP A 97 19.24 -3.68 6.40
CA TRP A 97 20.00 -2.43 6.41
C TRP A 97 21.42 -2.59 6.95
N ARG A 98 22.37 -1.91 6.31
CA ARG A 98 23.74 -1.78 6.80
C ARG A 98 24.04 -0.32 7.17
N PRO A 99 24.85 -0.07 8.22
CA PRO A 99 25.31 1.28 8.51
C PRO A 99 25.93 1.93 7.28
N GLY A 100 25.55 3.17 6.99
CA GLY A 100 25.95 3.90 5.78
C GLY A 100 25.00 3.75 4.59
N ASP A 101 24.02 2.84 4.63
CA ASP A 101 22.91 2.82 3.67
C ASP A 101 22.08 4.11 3.78
N ASN A 102 21.39 4.47 2.70
CA ASN A 102 20.48 5.62 2.73
C ASN A 102 19.13 5.37 2.03
N VAL A 103 18.16 6.17 2.47
CA VAL A 103 16.82 6.31 1.87
C VAL A 103 16.70 7.71 1.30
N VAL A 104 16.19 7.83 0.08
CA VAL A 104 15.80 9.12 -0.51
C VAL A 104 14.28 9.26 -0.43
N THR A 105 13.80 10.42 0.01
CA THR A 105 12.37 10.74 0.16
C THR A 105 12.14 12.23 -0.08
N LEU A 106 10.90 12.72 -0.01
CA LEU A 106 10.57 14.14 -0.15
C LEU A 106 10.41 14.83 1.21
N ASP A 107 10.52 16.16 1.24
CA ASP A 107 10.31 16.97 2.45
C ASP A 107 8.84 17.22 2.78
N ASN A 108 7.95 16.95 1.84
CA ASN A 108 6.51 17.12 1.95
C ASN A 108 5.73 15.80 1.99
N GLU A 109 6.39 14.68 2.27
CA GLU A 109 5.73 13.39 2.48
C GLU A 109 4.76 13.45 3.66
N PHE A 110 3.68 12.65 3.57
CA PHE A 110 2.83 12.44 4.72
C PHE A 110 3.61 11.68 5.81
N PRO A 111 3.41 11.95 7.11
CA PRO A 111 4.27 11.37 8.16
C PRO A 111 4.34 9.83 8.19
N SER A 112 3.29 9.13 7.73
CA SER A 112 3.31 7.67 7.58
C SER A 112 4.39 7.17 6.61
N ASN A 113 4.75 7.96 5.59
CA ASN A 113 5.84 7.68 4.66
C ASN A 113 7.14 8.41 5.03
N LEU A 114 7.29 8.82 6.29
CA LEU A 114 8.51 9.46 6.80
C LEU A 114 9.02 8.79 8.07
N TYR A 115 8.15 8.58 9.06
CA TYR A 115 8.56 8.03 10.36
C TYR A 115 9.18 6.63 10.31
N PRO A 116 8.68 5.67 9.50
CA PRO A 116 9.33 4.35 9.39
C PRO A 116 10.80 4.47 8.95
N TRP A 117 11.10 5.37 8.02
CA TRP A 117 12.44 5.59 7.51
C TRP A 117 13.32 6.33 8.53
N LEU A 118 12.81 7.39 9.16
CA LEU A 118 13.53 8.09 10.23
C LEU A 118 13.92 7.15 11.39
N ASN A 119 13.07 6.18 11.72
CA ASN A 119 13.37 5.19 12.75
C ASN A 119 14.65 4.38 12.46
N LEU A 120 15.02 4.21 11.17
CA LEU A 120 16.21 3.50 10.73
C LEU A 120 17.52 4.25 11.02
N GLN A 121 17.47 5.54 11.38
CA GLN A 121 18.67 6.28 11.80
C GLN A 121 19.37 5.62 12.98
N SER A 122 18.61 4.97 13.87
CA SER A 122 19.14 4.15 14.98
C SER A 122 20.00 2.96 14.51
N ARG A 123 19.87 2.55 13.24
CA ARG A 123 20.63 1.47 12.58
C ARG A 123 21.76 2.00 11.69
N GLY A 124 22.03 3.31 11.74
CA GLY A 124 23.04 3.96 10.91
C GLY A 124 22.60 4.22 9.47
N VAL A 125 21.30 4.20 9.18
CA VAL A 125 20.73 4.57 7.87
C VAL A 125 20.56 6.10 7.80
N THR A 126 20.96 6.70 6.69
CA THR A 126 20.79 8.15 6.46
C THR A 126 19.52 8.41 5.66
N ILE A 127 18.74 9.41 6.07
CA ILE A 127 17.53 9.84 5.35
C ILE A 127 17.84 11.13 4.59
N ARG A 128 17.74 11.07 3.26
CA ARG A 128 17.98 12.19 2.34
C ARG A 128 16.63 12.72 1.88
N SER A 129 16.19 13.81 2.52
CA SER A 129 14.94 14.48 2.20
C SER A 129 15.19 15.52 1.09
N VAL A 130 14.52 15.33 -0.05
CA VAL A 130 14.61 16.17 -1.23
C VAL A 130 13.55 17.27 -1.15
N ASN A 131 13.99 18.52 -1.24
CA ASN A 131 13.10 19.66 -1.16
C ASN A 131 12.19 19.79 -2.39
N THR A 132 10.89 19.92 -2.13
CA THR A 132 9.87 20.24 -3.13
C THR A 132 9.60 21.75 -3.19
N VAL A 133 9.32 22.27 -4.40
CA VAL A 133 9.04 23.70 -4.60
C VAL A 133 7.58 23.86 -5.00
N ASN A 134 6.75 24.43 -4.12
CA ASN A 134 5.29 24.53 -4.31
C ASN A 134 4.64 23.15 -4.60
N GLY A 135 5.17 22.09 -3.98
CA GLY A 135 4.72 20.71 -4.19
C GLY A 135 5.21 20.07 -5.49
N PHE A 136 5.92 20.78 -6.35
CA PHE A 136 6.59 20.21 -7.52
C PHE A 136 7.70 19.25 -7.09
N VAL A 137 7.67 18.05 -7.68
CA VAL A 137 8.68 17.01 -7.47
C VAL A 137 9.65 17.00 -8.66
N ASP A 138 10.87 17.46 -8.41
CA ASP A 138 11.94 17.50 -9.42
C ASP A 138 12.75 16.20 -9.39
N PHE A 139 12.62 15.39 -10.44
CA PHE A 139 13.31 14.11 -10.55
C PHE A 139 14.83 14.25 -10.63
N ASN A 140 15.36 15.38 -11.11
CA ASN A 140 16.82 15.61 -11.09
C ASN A 140 17.33 15.70 -9.66
N ARG A 141 16.59 16.36 -8.76
CA ARG A 141 16.97 16.44 -7.34
C ARG A 141 16.92 15.08 -6.64
N ILE A 142 15.97 14.22 -7.03
CA ILE A 142 15.92 12.83 -6.56
C ILE A 142 17.15 12.07 -7.05
N ASN A 143 17.47 12.18 -8.34
CA ASN A 143 18.64 11.56 -8.94
C ASN A 143 19.96 11.99 -8.27
N ASP A 144 20.09 13.28 -7.95
CA ASP A 144 21.29 13.85 -7.33
C ASP A 144 21.42 13.46 -5.86
N ALA A 145 20.30 13.18 -5.18
CA ALA A 145 20.30 12.65 -3.82
C ALA A 145 20.64 11.15 -3.76
N CYS A 146 20.49 10.42 -4.86
CA CYS A 146 20.82 8.99 -4.95
C CYS A 146 22.32 8.76 -5.22
N ASP A 147 22.90 7.81 -4.49
CA ASP A 147 24.28 7.33 -4.65
C ASP A 147 24.36 5.79 -4.58
N GLU A 148 25.58 5.23 -4.56
CA GLU A 148 25.83 3.78 -4.51
C GLU A 148 25.38 3.10 -3.21
N ARG A 149 25.02 3.87 -2.19
CA ARG A 149 24.50 3.39 -0.90
C ARG A 149 22.98 3.60 -0.77
N THR A 150 22.34 4.21 -1.76
CA THR A 150 20.89 4.36 -1.79
C THR A 150 20.25 3.00 -1.99
N ARG A 151 19.50 2.54 -0.99
CA ARG A 151 18.79 1.25 -1.08
C ARG A 151 17.37 1.43 -1.59
N ILE A 152 16.72 2.52 -1.20
CA ILE A 152 15.33 2.76 -1.52
C ILE A 152 15.04 4.24 -1.74
N VAL A 153 14.13 4.51 -2.66
CA VAL A 153 13.45 5.79 -2.84
C VAL A 153 11.99 5.58 -2.42
N ALA A 154 11.56 6.29 -1.37
CA ALA A 154 10.22 6.15 -0.80
C ALA A 154 9.43 7.45 -0.98
N ILE A 155 8.44 7.44 -1.87
CA ILE A 155 7.76 8.66 -2.36
C ILE A 155 6.26 8.41 -2.56
N SER A 156 5.44 9.42 -2.27
CA SER A 156 4.02 9.45 -2.59
C SER A 156 3.76 9.59 -4.08
N TRP A 157 2.87 8.77 -4.63
CA TRP A 157 2.41 8.89 -6.03
C TRP A 157 1.69 10.23 -6.28
N VAL A 158 0.87 10.65 -5.31
CA VAL A 158 0.17 11.93 -5.33
C VAL A 158 0.38 12.61 -3.98
N GLY A 159 0.95 13.82 -4.00
CA GLY A 159 1.20 14.59 -2.78
C GLY A 159 -0.11 14.95 -2.06
N TYR A 160 -0.26 14.57 -0.78
CA TYR A 160 -1.53 14.72 -0.04
C TYR A 160 -2.03 16.17 0.06
N ALA A 161 -1.12 17.15 0.13
CA ALA A 161 -1.45 18.56 0.24
C ALA A 161 -1.41 19.31 -1.09
N SER A 162 -0.48 18.96 -1.98
CA SER A 162 -0.28 19.65 -3.27
C SER A 162 -1.12 19.09 -4.40
N GLY A 163 -1.57 17.84 -4.31
CA GLY A 163 -2.17 17.10 -5.41
C GLY A 163 -1.18 16.82 -6.55
N TRP A 164 0.12 17.08 -6.37
CA TRP A 164 1.13 16.83 -7.41
C TRP A 164 1.24 15.34 -7.65
N ARG A 165 0.93 14.91 -8.87
CA ARG A 165 1.01 13.52 -9.31
C ARG A 165 2.27 13.29 -10.12
N ILE A 166 3.09 12.36 -9.68
CA ILE A 166 4.32 11.99 -10.39
C ILE A 166 4.04 10.96 -11.50
N ASP A 167 4.92 10.92 -12.49
CA ASP A 167 5.00 9.81 -13.44
C ASP A 167 5.77 8.66 -12.76
N VAL A 168 5.08 7.55 -12.49
CA VAL A 168 5.64 6.42 -11.75
C VAL A 168 6.67 5.67 -12.59
N GLY A 169 6.44 5.55 -13.91
CA GLY A 169 7.35 4.83 -14.80
C GLY A 169 8.67 5.56 -14.97
N GLU A 170 8.62 6.88 -15.17
CA GLU A 170 9.83 7.70 -15.26
C GLU A 170 10.62 7.70 -13.92
N LEU A 171 9.92 7.73 -12.79
CA LEU A 171 10.57 7.63 -11.47
C LEU A 171 11.23 6.27 -11.28
N ALA A 172 10.52 5.17 -11.56
CA ALA A 172 11.04 3.82 -11.41
C ALA A 172 12.30 3.61 -12.26
N GLU A 173 12.28 4.04 -13.52
CA GLU A 173 13.45 3.95 -14.41
C GLU A 173 14.66 4.70 -13.83
N LEU A 174 14.45 5.92 -13.31
CA LEU A 174 15.49 6.72 -12.67
C LEU A 174 16.07 6.04 -11.44
N VAL A 175 15.22 5.52 -10.57
CA VAL A 175 15.59 4.84 -9.33
C VAL A 175 16.38 3.56 -9.64
N HIS A 176 15.93 2.77 -10.61
CA HIS A 176 16.60 1.53 -11.00
C HIS A 176 17.95 1.77 -11.69
N ARG A 177 18.12 2.85 -12.45
CA ARG A 177 19.43 3.25 -12.99
C ARG A 177 20.48 3.52 -11.91
N LYS A 178 20.05 3.82 -10.68
CA LYS A 178 20.91 4.00 -9.51
C LYS A 178 21.13 2.70 -8.71
N GLY A 179 20.46 1.61 -9.09
CA GLY A 179 20.50 0.34 -8.35
C GLY A 179 19.67 0.36 -7.06
N ALA A 180 18.79 1.34 -6.88
CA ALA A 180 17.89 1.44 -5.74
C ALA A 180 16.51 0.86 -6.07
N LEU A 181 15.69 0.61 -5.05
CA LEU A 181 14.30 0.16 -5.17
C LEU A 181 13.32 1.33 -4.99
N LEU A 182 12.13 1.25 -5.58
CA LEU A 182 11.04 2.22 -5.46
C LEU A 182 9.94 1.69 -4.52
N CYS A 183 9.71 2.38 -3.41
CA CYS A 183 8.55 2.17 -2.54
C CYS A 183 7.55 3.31 -2.73
N LEU A 184 6.38 2.98 -3.28
CA LEU A 184 5.35 3.94 -3.65
C LEU A 184 4.25 4.00 -2.58
N ASP A 185 4.07 5.16 -1.94
CA ASP A 185 2.83 5.43 -1.21
C ASP A 185 1.75 5.83 -2.23
N ALA A 186 0.79 4.93 -2.47
CA ALA A 186 -0.23 5.10 -3.49
C ALA A 186 -1.57 5.57 -2.93
N ILE A 187 -1.67 5.91 -1.63
CA ILE A 187 -2.97 6.13 -0.96
C ILE A 187 -3.82 7.24 -1.59
N GLN A 188 -3.18 8.25 -2.21
CA GLN A 188 -3.87 9.35 -2.88
C GLN A 188 -4.10 9.14 -4.39
N GLY A 189 -3.55 8.08 -4.98
CA GLY A 189 -3.67 7.81 -6.42
C GLY A 189 -4.44 6.53 -6.75
N LEU A 190 -4.34 5.49 -5.91
CA LEU A 190 -4.94 4.19 -6.15
C LEU A 190 -6.46 4.25 -6.07
N GLY A 191 -7.14 3.85 -7.15
CA GLY A 191 -8.60 3.99 -7.31
C GLY A 191 -9.02 5.23 -8.10
N VAL A 192 -8.11 6.20 -8.32
CA VAL A 192 -8.36 7.38 -9.17
C VAL A 192 -7.67 7.24 -10.52
N PHE A 193 -6.39 6.85 -10.50
CA PHE A 193 -5.57 6.75 -11.70
C PHE A 193 -5.25 5.28 -11.98
N PRO A 194 -5.19 4.87 -13.26
CA PRO A 194 -4.74 3.53 -13.61
C PRO A 194 -3.25 3.38 -13.26
N LEU A 195 -2.88 2.20 -12.77
CA LEU A 195 -1.49 1.81 -12.53
C LEU A 195 -1.32 0.36 -12.94
N ASP A 196 -0.24 0.07 -13.65
CA ASP A 196 0.24 -1.29 -13.90
C ASP A 196 1.64 -1.39 -13.30
N VAL A 197 1.77 -2.09 -12.18
CA VAL A 197 3.02 -2.18 -11.42
C VAL A 197 4.09 -3.01 -12.14
N HIS A 198 3.69 -3.96 -13.00
CA HIS A 198 4.63 -4.71 -13.83
C HIS A 198 5.16 -3.83 -14.96
N ALA A 199 4.30 -3.05 -15.61
CA ALA A 199 4.70 -2.14 -16.69
C ALA A 199 5.53 -0.95 -16.18
N THR A 200 5.19 -0.40 -15.01
CA THR A 200 5.92 0.72 -14.39
C THR A 200 7.09 0.26 -13.52
N GLN A 201 7.27 -1.05 -13.34
CA GLN A 201 8.34 -1.66 -12.55
C GLN A 201 8.42 -1.17 -11.09
N VAL A 202 7.28 -0.90 -10.45
CA VAL A 202 7.25 -0.59 -9.01
C VAL A 202 7.74 -1.80 -8.21
N ASP A 203 8.58 -1.57 -7.20
CA ASP A 203 9.13 -2.63 -6.35
C ASP A 203 8.20 -2.92 -5.15
N PHE A 204 7.70 -1.87 -4.51
CA PHE A 204 6.74 -1.97 -3.40
C PHE A 204 5.67 -0.88 -3.52
N LEU A 205 4.43 -1.19 -3.11
CA LEU A 205 3.34 -0.23 -3.08
C LEU A 205 2.47 -0.45 -1.83
N ALA A 206 2.05 0.63 -1.17
CA ALA A 206 1.09 0.56 -0.08
C ALA A 206 -0.04 1.60 -0.25
N ALA A 207 -1.27 1.19 0.04
CA ALA A 207 -2.43 2.07 0.04
C ALA A 207 -3.55 1.52 0.94
N ASP A 208 -4.07 2.34 1.84
CA ASP A 208 -5.27 2.01 2.61
C ASP A 208 -6.56 2.19 1.78
N GLY A 209 -7.58 1.40 2.10
CA GLY A 209 -8.87 1.38 1.41
C GLY A 209 -9.72 2.63 1.65
N HIS A 210 -9.53 3.32 2.77
CA HIS A 210 -10.41 4.39 3.25
C HIS A 210 -10.38 5.71 2.48
N LYS A 211 -9.61 5.81 1.40
CA LYS A 211 -9.59 6.99 0.52
C LYS A 211 -10.27 6.66 -0.80
N TRP A 212 -9.52 6.65 -1.89
CA TRP A 212 -10.09 6.58 -3.23
C TRP A 212 -10.53 5.18 -3.67
N LEU A 213 -10.17 4.16 -2.90
CA LEU A 213 -10.72 2.80 -3.03
C LEU A 213 -12.10 2.64 -2.40
N LEU A 214 -12.57 3.64 -1.64
CA LEU A 214 -13.92 3.68 -1.04
C LEU A 214 -14.23 2.44 -0.15
N GLY A 215 -13.19 1.89 0.46
CA GLY A 215 -13.26 0.81 1.45
C GLY A 215 -13.22 1.34 2.89
N PRO A 216 -13.32 0.47 3.90
CA PRO A 216 -13.18 0.88 5.30
C PRO A 216 -11.72 1.13 5.68
N GLU A 217 -11.52 1.89 6.77
CA GLU A 217 -10.23 1.93 7.48
C GLU A 217 -9.89 0.53 8.00
N GLY A 218 -8.58 0.23 8.12
CA GLY A 218 -8.14 -1.11 8.57
C GLY A 218 -8.03 -2.13 7.44
N CYS A 219 -8.28 -1.74 6.18
CA CYS A 219 -8.32 -2.63 5.02
C CYS A 219 -7.48 -2.07 3.86
N GLY A 220 -6.16 -2.10 4.04
CA GLY A 220 -5.19 -1.68 3.05
C GLY A 220 -4.61 -2.82 2.21
N ILE A 221 -3.97 -2.42 1.12
CA ILE A 221 -3.28 -3.26 0.15
C ILE A 221 -1.79 -2.95 0.24
N PHE A 222 -0.99 -4.00 0.30
CA PHE A 222 0.45 -3.96 0.11
C PHE A 222 0.82 -4.84 -1.09
N TYR A 223 1.60 -4.30 -2.00
CA TYR A 223 2.20 -5.02 -3.11
C TYR A 223 3.71 -5.07 -2.93
N VAL A 224 4.28 -6.22 -3.27
CA VAL A 224 5.72 -6.46 -3.36
C VAL A 224 6.00 -7.26 -4.62
N ARG A 225 6.95 -6.78 -5.43
CA ARG A 225 7.37 -7.52 -6.62
C ARG A 225 7.88 -8.90 -6.22
N LYS A 226 7.42 -9.94 -6.93
CA LYS A 226 7.62 -11.34 -6.52
C LYS A 226 9.07 -11.75 -6.24
N ASP A 227 10.02 -11.26 -7.03
CA ASP A 227 11.45 -11.55 -6.87
C ASP A 227 12.10 -10.89 -5.64
N LEU A 228 11.43 -9.88 -5.06
CA LEU A 228 11.88 -9.20 -3.85
C LEU A 228 11.36 -9.84 -2.56
N LEU A 229 10.35 -10.71 -2.62
CA LEU A 229 9.81 -11.42 -1.45
C LEU A 229 10.92 -12.08 -0.61
N PRO A 230 11.88 -12.85 -1.18
CA PRO A 230 12.94 -13.48 -0.38
C PRO A 230 13.95 -12.50 0.21
N THR A 231 13.95 -11.24 -0.23
CA THR A 231 14.88 -10.20 0.25
C THR A 231 14.34 -9.45 1.47
N LEU A 232 13.04 -9.53 1.72
CA LEU A 232 12.42 -8.96 2.90
C LEU A 232 12.38 -9.98 4.03
N ARG A 233 12.81 -9.57 5.20
CA ARG A 233 12.55 -10.31 6.43
C ARG A 233 11.06 -10.19 6.79
N PRO A 234 10.33 -11.30 7.01
CA PRO A 234 8.94 -11.24 7.44
C PRO A 234 8.84 -10.66 8.85
N LEU A 235 7.82 -9.82 9.05
CA LEU A 235 7.48 -9.22 10.34
C LEU A 235 6.20 -9.85 10.87
N GLY A 236 6.10 -10.05 12.19
CA GLY A 236 4.88 -10.59 12.80
C GLY A 236 4.57 -12.04 12.40
N VAL A 237 5.61 -12.88 12.27
CA VAL A 237 5.48 -14.31 11.94
C VAL A 237 4.48 -15.00 12.89
N GLY A 238 3.48 -15.65 12.30
CA GLY A 238 2.40 -16.31 13.04
C GLY A 238 2.00 -17.67 12.46
N TRP A 239 0.93 -18.25 13.00
CA TRP A 239 0.47 -19.60 12.63
C TRP A 239 0.19 -19.78 11.14
N ASN A 240 -0.24 -18.71 10.44
CA ASN A 240 -0.55 -18.74 9.01
C ASN A 240 0.69 -18.57 8.11
N SER A 241 1.85 -18.23 8.66
CA SER A 241 3.09 -17.97 7.89
C SER A 241 3.81 -19.24 7.43
N VAL A 242 3.52 -20.38 8.05
CA VAL A 242 4.25 -21.65 7.82
C VAL A 242 3.55 -22.60 6.84
N ARG A 243 4.31 -23.52 6.23
CA ARG A 243 3.76 -24.47 5.22
C ARG A 243 2.66 -25.38 5.79
N HIS A 244 2.81 -25.85 7.03
CA HIS A 244 1.87 -26.74 7.71
C HIS A 244 0.92 -26.01 8.68
N ARG A 245 0.42 -24.83 8.30
CA ARG A 245 -0.36 -23.90 9.15
C ARG A 245 -1.61 -24.43 9.86
N TYR A 246 -2.18 -25.57 9.45
CA TYR A 246 -3.35 -26.17 10.09
C TYR A 246 -3.01 -27.44 10.90
N ASP A 247 -1.74 -27.84 10.92
CA ASP A 247 -1.24 -28.93 11.75
C ASP A 247 -0.71 -28.35 13.08
N PHE A 248 -1.64 -28.13 14.02
CA PHE A 248 -1.32 -27.51 15.31
C PHE A 248 -0.51 -28.42 16.25
N ASP A 249 -0.41 -29.71 15.95
CA ASP A 249 0.38 -30.67 16.72
C ASP A 249 1.85 -30.71 16.26
N LYS A 250 2.15 -30.19 15.06
CA LYS A 250 3.50 -30.15 14.48
C LYS A 250 3.99 -28.72 14.27
N ILE A 251 4.42 -28.09 15.37
CA ILE A 251 4.95 -26.72 15.35
C ILE A 251 6.37 -26.69 14.77
N GLN A 252 6.51 -26.20 13.53
CA GLN A 252 7.79 -26.00 12.85
C GLN A 252 7.83 -24.63 12.18
N LEU A 253 8.96 -23.91 12.33
CA LEU A 253 9.20 -22.65 11.64
C LEU A 253 9.76 -22.93 10.23
N ASP A 254 8.89 -23.42 9.35
CA ASP A 254 9.14 -23.60 7.92
C ASP A 254 8.22 -22.65 7.15
N LEU A 255 8.76 -21.50 6.76
CA LEU A 255 8.01 -20.43 6.12
C LEU A 255 7.55 -20.85 4.71
N ARG A 256 6.36 -20.38 4.32
CA ARG A 256 5.92 -20.44 2.92
C ARG A 256 6.76 -19.48 2.08
N ASP A 257 6.76 -19.68 0.77
CA ASP A 257 7.53 -18.85 -0.15
C ASP A 257 6.99 -17.40 -0.19
N GLU A 258 5.71 -17.21 0.09
CA GLU A 258 5.02 -15.92 0.15
C GLU A 258 4.75 -15.43 1.59
N ALA A 259 5.51 -15.93 2.57
CA ALA A 259 5.29 -15.66 4.01
C ALA A 259 5.77 -14.28 4.49
#